data_AF-A0A1J4KID9-F1
#
_entry.id   AF-A0A1J4KID9-F1
#
_cell.length_a   1.000
_cell.length_b   1.000
_cell.length_c   1.000
_cell.angle_alpha   90.00
_cell.angle_beta   90.00
_cell.angle_gamma   90.00
#
_symmetry.space_group_name_H-M   'P 1'
#
loop_
_entity.id
_entity.type
_entity.pdbx_description
1 polymer ?
#
loop_
_entity_poly.entity_id
_entity_poly.type
_entity_poly.pdbx_seq_one_letter_code
_entity_poly.pdbx_strand_id
1 'polypeptide(L)'
;MSANEMRKSWENNFINAGLDVREMYTMSEDQFNSTCQFLIDSGFPRPVGEQAKNKDRKEWENAFREIGVSPNEMYSMPESDFLSSCQFIVDSGIYSPGTSNDSDLAKAISASMDDLSNNANNNSNEKLPVPTSEDEELARELQEQEYQGISNPINPPEQNDNPAPPPPPSYNNYMPSRTVSGQIRNEQNEEFIRAEFEMRQREEANRRKQEENERRAREEAVAQKSRIEKNKSELKTALQNLGPEPANGVTICIVFPSGNRIMRKFDKTHLCDELFTFVSGQDELFDDDDGPIPYTLMQPGVPIERGKTFEEVGITRRSMVNVDFD
;
A
#
# COMPACT_ATOMS: atom_id res chain seq x y z
N MET A 1 -8.74 35.71 5.92
CA MET A 1 -7.46 35.67 5.18
C MET A 1 -7.39 36.91 4.32
N SER A 2 -6.33 37.70 4.44
CA SER A 2 -6.12 38.85 3.55
C SER A 2 -5.78 38.38 2.13
N ALA A 3 -6.02 39.22 1.11
CA ALA A 3 -5.69 38.88 -0.27
C ALA A 3 -4.21 38.49 -0.46
N ASN A 4 -3.31 39.09 0.31
CA ASN A 4 -1.88 38.76 0.28
C ASN A 4 -1.58 37.40 0.91
N GLU A 5 -2.24 37.03 2.01
CA GLU A 5 -2.09 35.71 2.62
C GLU A 5 -2.60 34.60 1.68
N MET A 6 -3.70 34.86 0.97
CA MET A 6 -4.24 33.93 -0.01
C MET A 6 -3.28 33.79 -1.21
N ARG A 7 -2.75 34.89 -1.75
CA ARG A 7 -1.73 34.83 -2.81
C ARG A 7 -0.49 34.07 -2.38
N LYS A 8 -0.02 34.32 -1.15
CA LYS A 8 1.13 33.62 -0.58
C LYS A 8 0.92 32.11 -0.48
N SER A 9 -0.29 31.66 -0.14
CA SER A 9 -0.58 30.22 -0.06
C SER A 9 -0.58 29.52 -1.43
N TRP A 10 -0.65 30.28 -2.54
CA TRP A 10 -0.61 29.78 -3.91
C TRP A 10 0.78 29.81 -4.56
N GLU A 11 1.81 30.37 -3.91
CA GLU A 11 3.15 30.54 -4.51
C GLU A 11 3.74 29.23 -5.06
N ASN A 12 3.66 28.14 -4.29
CA ASN A 12 4.19 26.84 -4.71
C ASN A 12 3.45 26.28 -5.93
N ASN A 13 2.13 26.48 -6.00
CA ASN A 13 1.34 26.02 -7.15
C ASN A 13 1.71 26.81 -8.41
N PHE A 14 1.95 28.13 -8.29
CA PHE A 14 2.42 28.95 -9.41
C PHE A 14 3.83 28.53 -9.87
N ILE A 15 4.76 28.31 -8.93
CA ILE A 15 6.12 27.84 -9.26
C ILE A 15 6.07 26.49 -9.98
N ASN A 16 5.28 25.53 -9.46
CA ASN A 16 5.15 24.20 -10.04
C ASN A 16 4.47 24.22 -11.42
N ALA A 17 3.58 25.19 -11.67
CA ALA A 17 2.98 25.43 -12.97
C ALA A 17 3.88 26.22 -13.94
N GLY A 18 5.09 26.62 -13.52
CA GLY A 18 6.01 27.42 -14.33
C GLY A 18 5.60 28.88 -14.50
N LEU A 19 4.73 29.39 -13.62
CA LEU A 19 4.26 30.77 -13.63
C LEU A 19 5.13 31.67 -12.73
N ASP A 20 5.34 32.92 -13.12
CA ASP A 20 6.11 33.88 -12.32
C ASP A 20 5.28 34.36 -11.11
N VAL A 21 5.80 34.07 -9.91
CA VAL A 21 5.24 34.52 -8.63
C VAL A 21 5.13 36.04 -8.57
N ARG A 22 6.02 36.79 -9.22
CA ARG A 22 5.95 38.25 -9.27
C ARG A 22 4.72 38.73 -10.02
N GLU A 23 4.40 38.08 -11.13
CA GLU A 23 3.22 38.37 -11.93
C GLU A 23 1.95 38.10 -11.11
N MET A 24 1.93 36.99 -10.36
CA MET A 24 0.84 36.64 -9.44
C MET A 24 0.51 37.77 -8.45
N TYR A 25 1.51 38.47 -7.89
CA TYR A 25 1.26 39.59 -6.97
C TYR A 25 0.78 40.88 -7.65
N THR A 26 0.95 41.00 -8.96
CA THR A 26 0.50 42.15 -9.76
C THR A 26 -0.86 41.94 -10.43
N MET A 27 -1.35 40.70 -10.50
CA MET A 27 -2.65 40.35 -11.08
C MET A 27 -3.80 41.04 -10.35
N SER A 28 -4.82 41.48 -11.07
CA SER A 28 -6.09 41.87 -10.46
C SER A 28 -6.71 40.68 -9.69
N GLU A 29 -7.66 40.95 -8.80
CA GLU A 29 -8.33 39.88 -8.05
C GLU A 29 -9.05 38.89 -8.98
N ASP A 30 -9.71 39.38 -10.03
CA ASP A 30 -10.37 38.54 -11.03
C ASP A 30 -9.39 37.68 -11.83
N GLN A 31 -8.24 38.24 -12.21
CA GLN A 31 -7.18 37.50 -12.91
C GLN A 31 -6.57 36.43 -12.00
N PHE A 32 -6.30 36.77 -10.75
CA PHE A 32 -5.78 35.83 -9.77
C PHE A 32 -6.77 34.67 -9.55
N ASN A 33 -8.06 34.97 -9.31
CA ASN A 33 -9.08 33.96 -9.11
C ASN A 33 -9.28 33.05 -10.33
N SER A 34 -9.27 33.63 -11.54
CA SER A 34 -9.37 32.87 -12.79
C SER A 34 -8.17 31.94 -12.99
N THR A 35 -6.97 32.43 -12.66
CA THR A 35 -5.73 31.63 -12.76
C THR A 35 -5.73 30.50 -11.72
N CYS A 36 -6.14 30.78 -10.48
CA CYS A 36 -6.30 29.75 -9.45
C CYS A 36 -7.31 28.68 -9.87
N GLN A 37 -8.44 29.06 -10.47
CA GLN A 37 -9.42 28.08 -10.98
C GLN A 37 -8.84 27.24 -12.11
N PHE A 38 -8.12 27.85 -13.04
CA PHE A 38 -7.41 27.13 -14.11
C PHE A 38 -6.41 26.11 -13.55
N LEU A 39 -5.66 26.46 -12.51
CA LEU A 39 -4.74 25.55 -11.83
C LEU A 39 -5.48 24.38 -11.17
N ILE A 40 -6.62 24.62 -10.52
CA ILE A 40 -7.46 23.54 -9.94
C ILE A 40 -7.96 22.60 -11.04
N ASP A 41 -8.49 23.16 -12.12
CA ASP A 41 -8.99 22.39 -13.27
C ASP A 41 -7.85 21.58 -13.94
N SER A 42 -6.60 22.02 -13.77
CA SER A 42 -5.39 21.34 -14.22
C SER A 42 -4.81 20.36 -13.21
N GLY A 43 -5.51 20.09 -12.10
CA GLY A 43 -5.13 19.09 -11.09
C GLY A 43 -4.27 19.61 -9.93
N PHE A 44 -4.04 20.92 -9.82
CA PHE A 44 -3.30 21.47 -8.68
C PHE A 44 -4.22 21.58 -7.45
N PRO A 45 -3.80 21.07 -6.27
CA PRO A 45 -4.65 21.11 -5.08
C PRO A 45 -4.85 22.54 -4.59
N ARG A 46 -6.07 22.86 -4.13
CA ARG A 46 -6.37 24.15 -3.52
C ARG A 46 -5.56 24.27 -2.20
N PRO A 47 -4.75 25.33 -2.00
CA PRO A 47 -4.02 25.50 -0.78
C PRO A 47 -5.01 25.78 0.36
N VAL A 48 -5.11 24.82 1.28
CA VAL A 48 -5.96 24.91 2.46
C VAL A 48 -5.37 25.98 3.37
N GLY A 49 -6.13 27.05 3.62
CA GLY A 49 -5.67 28.16 4.47
C GLY A 49 -5.29 27.66 5.87
N GLU A 50 -4.23 28.23 6.43
CA GLU A 50 -3.66 27.86 7.75
C GLU A 50 -4.69 27.90 8.90
N GLN A 51 -5.75 28.71 8.76
CA GLN A 51 -6.86 28.76 9.72
C GLN A 51 -7.81 27.56 9.67
N ALA A 52 -8.01 26.95 8.49
CA ALA A 52 -8.79 25.71 8.38
C ALA A 52 -8.01 24.55 8.99
N LYS A 53 -6.70 24.46 8.70
CA LYS A 53 -5.79 23.47 9.30
C LYS A 53 -5.79 23.51 10.84
N ASN A 54 -5.85 24.71 11.43
CA ASN A 54 -5.84 24.87 12.89
C ASN A 54 -7.18 24.56 13.56
N LYS A 55 -8.32 24.78 12.87
CA LYS A 55 -9.64 24.41 13.41
C LYS A 55 -9.75 22.90 13.56
N ASP A 56 -9.27 22.19 12.55
CA ASP A 56 -9.27 20.75 12.45
C ASP A 56 -8.33 20.13 13.50
N ARG A 57 -7.09 20.64 13.62
CA ARG A 57 -6.13 20.17 14.64
C ARG A 57 -6.61 20.34 16.08
N LYS A 58 -7.42 21.37 16.35
CA LYS A 58 -7.94 21.62 17.71
C LYS A 58 -8.85 20.50 18.21
N GLU A 59 -9.61 19.86 17.33
CA GLU A 59 -10.51 18.75 17.69
C GLU A 59 -9.74 17.49 18.13
N TRP A 60 -8.46 17.39 17.74
CA TRP A 60 -7.56 16.27 18.05
C TRP A 60 -6.65 16.50 19.26
N GLU A 61 -6.63 17.71 19.85
CA GLU A 61 -5.73 18.04 20.96
C GLU A 61 -5.81 17.05 22.13
N ASN A 62 -7.00 16.59 22.46
CA ASN A 62 -7.19 15.64 23.57
C ASN A 62 -6.64 14.25 23.21
N ALA A 63 -6.87 13.79 21.99
CA ALA A 63 -6.42 12.47 21.56
C ALA A 63 -4.89 12.40 21.44
N PHE A 64 -4.26 13.47 20.92
CA PHE A 64 -2.79 13.58 20.91
C PHE A 64 -2.19 13.66 22.31
N ARG A 65 -2.88 14.30 23.25
CA ARG A 65 -2.45 14.33 24.65
C ARG A 65 -2.49 12.95 25.31
N GLU A 66 -3.46 12.11 24.95
CA GLU A 66 -3.55 10.72 25.46
C GLU A 66 -2.39 9.84 25.00
N ILE A 67 -1.87 10.06 23.79
CA ILE A 67 -0.65 9.38 23.29
C ILE A 67 0.66 10.08 23.67
N GLY A 68 0.60 11.11 24.52
CA GLY A 68 1.79 11.80 25.05
C GLY A 68 2.38 12.89 24.16
N VAL A 69 1.71 13.29 23.08
CA VAL A 69 2.15 14.38 22.19
C VAL A 69 1.61 15.71 22.71
N SER A 70 2.50 16.70 22.86
CA SER A 70 2.09 18.02 23.37
C SER A 70 1.32 18.81 22.30
N PRO A 71 0.37 19.72 22.66
CA PRO A 71 -0.33 20.54 21.68
C PRO A 71 0.62 21.35 20.78
N ASN A 72 1.70 21.90 21.34
CA ASN A 72 2.69 22.67 20.56
C ASN A 72 3.37 21.81 19.49
N GLU A 73 3.69 20.56 19.83
CA GLU A 73 4.26 19.59 18.90
C GLU A 73 3.24 19.21 17.82
N MET A 74 2.00 18.93 18.20
CA MET A 74 0.90 18.65 17.28
C MET A 74 0.63 19.82 16.30
N TYR A 75 0.63 21.07 16.75
CA TYR A 75 0.44 22.24 15.86
C TYR A 75 1.66 22.54 14.98
N SER A 76 2.85 22.13 15.40
CA SER A 76 4.09 22.31 14.63
C SER A 76 4.39 21.12 13.70
N MET A 77 3.65 20.02 13.85
CA MET A 77 3.82 18.79 13.08
C MET A 77 3.44 19.01 11.60
N PRO A 78 4.24 18.54 10.64
CA PRO A 78 3.88 18.53 9.23
C PRO A 78 2.49 17.92 8.99
N GLU A 79 1.77 18.36 7.97
CA GLU A 79 0.40 17.87 7.70
C GLU A 79 0.37 16.36 7.46
N SER A 80 1.37 15.81 6.75
CA SER A 80 1.53 14.37 6.52
C SER A 80 1.60 13.59 7.84
N ASP A 81 2.39 14.09 8.77
CA ASP A 81 2.68 13.43 10.04
C ASP A 81 1.48 13.56 10.98
N PHE A 82 0.80 14.71 10.92
CA PHE A 82 -0.45 14.93 11.65
C PHE A 82 -1.53 13.96 11.19
N LEU A 83 -1.77 13.84 9.88
CA LEU A 83 -2.76 12.90 9.33
C LEU A 83 -2.41 11.44 9.65
N SER A 84 -1.13 11.07 9.55
CA SER A 84 -0.66 9.72 9.90
C SER A 84 -0.87 9.41 11.38
N SER A 85 -0.63 10.39 12.25
CA SER A 85 -0.86 10.26 13.69
C SER A 85 -2.35 10.20 14.04
N CYS A 86 -3.20 10.99 13.37
CA CYS A 86 -4.66 10.91 13.51
C CYS A 86 -5.17 9.51 13.15
N GLN A 87 -4.66 8.92 12.05
CA GLN A 87 -5.04 7.58 11.64
C GLN A 87 -4.65 6.54 12.68
N PHE A 88 -3.41 6.58 13.18
CA PHE A 88 -2.95 5.72 14.26
C PHE A 88 -3.84 5.82 15.52
N ILE A 89 -4.26 7.02 15.90
CA ILE A 89 -5.15 7.26 17.03
C ILE A 89 -6.55 6.64 16.79
N VAL A 90 -7.05 6.65 15.55
CA VAL A 90 -8.34 6.01 15.19
C VAL A 90 -8.21 4.49 15.20
N ASP A 91 -7.16 3.95 14.58
CA ASP A 91 -6.92 2.51 14.48
C ASP A 91 -6.65 1.87 15.84
N SER A 92 -6.01 2.61 16.75
CA SER A 92 -5.81 2.18 18.13
C SER A 92 -7.08 2.21 18.98
N GLY A 93 -8.19 2.74 18.44
CA GLY A 93 -9.46 2.86 19.14
C GLY A 93 -9.46 3.92 20.25
N ILE A 94 -8.39 4.71 20.37
CA ILE A 94 -8.26 5.79 21.35
C ILE A 94 -9.25 6.91 21.04
N TYR A 95 -9.49 7.18 19.75
CA TYR A 95 -10.45 8.18 19.31
C TYR A 95 -11.47 7.57 18.34
N SER A 96 -12.75 7.69 18.67
CA SER A 96 -13.84 7.32 17.77
C SER A 96 -14.54 8.58 17.28
N PRO A 97 -14.37 8.99 16.02
CA PRO A 97 -15.02 10.18 15.46
C PRO A 97 -16.52 9.88 15.29
N GLY A 98 -17.27 10.05 16.37
CA GLY A 98 -18.61 9.46 16.44
C GLY A 98 -19.53 10.00 17.53
N THR A 99 -19.53 11.31 17.79
CA THR A 99 -20.69 11.99 18.43
C THR A 99 -20.93 13.44 18.00
N SER A 100 -19.99 14.07 17.27
CA SER A 100 -20.13 15.42 16.75
C SER A 100 -20.46 15.36 15.25
N ASN A 101 -21.69 15.74 14.88
CA ASN A 101 -22.25 15.59 13.53
C ASN A 101 -21.58 16.43 12.41
N ASP A 102 -20.48 17.14 12.65
CA ASP A 102 -19.96 18.19 11.75
C ASP A 102 -18.45 18.13 11.46
N SER A 103 -17.78 16.99 11.60
CA SER A 103 -16.35 16.93 11.23
C SER A 103 -16.19 16.56 9.75
N ASP A 104 -16.32 17.56 8.87
CA ASP A 104 -15.92 17.50 7.45
C ASP A 104 -14.47 17.01 7.28
N LEU A 105 -13.64 17.16 8.33
CA LEU A 105 -12.29 16.63 8.40
C LEU A 105 -12.24 15.10 8.41
N ALA A 106 -13.13 14.40 9.13
CA ALA A 106 -13.14 12.93 9.10
C ALA A 106 -13.48 12.39 7.69
N LYS A 107 -14.37 13.10 6.99
CA LYS A 107 -14.67 12.85 5.58
C LYS A 107 -13.49 13.24 4.67
N ALA A 108 -12.79 14.34 4.96
CA ALA A 108 -11.61 14.77 4.21
C ALA A 108 -10.40 13.84 4.43
N ILE A 109 -10.22 13.26 5.61
CA ILE A 109 -9.22 12.22 5.89
C ILE A 109 -9.55 10.97 5.07
N SER A 110 -10.83 10.56 5.05
CA SER A 110 -11.28 9.43 4.24
C SER A 110 -11.11 9.70 2.73
N ALA A 111 -11.53 10.87 2.25
CA ALA A 111 -11.46 11.23 0.82
C ALA A 111 -10.04 11.55 0.32
N SER A 112 -9.19 12.18 1.15
CA SER A 112 -7.79 12.42 0.81
C SER A 112 -6.98 11.12 0.79
N MET A 113 -7.45 10.07 1.46
CA MET A 113 -6.90 8.72 1.31
C MET A 113 -7.38 8.03 0.04
N ASP A 114 -8.61 8.26 -0.43
CA ASP A 114 -9.06 7.75 -1.74
C ASP A 114 -8.25 8.35 -2.91
N ASP A 115 -7.85 9.62 -2.81
CA ASP A 115 -7.00 10.25 -3.84
C ASP A 115 -5.53 9.77 -3.75
N LEU A 116 -5.03 9.47 -2.55
CA LEU A 116 -3.71 8.83 -2.38
C LEU A 116 -3.73 7.35 -2.82
N SER A 117 -4.83 6.64 -2.60
CA SER A 117 -5.01 5.24 -3.03
C SER A 117 -5.21 5.16 -4.55
N ASN A 118 -5.89 6.13 -5.17
CA ASN A 118 -6.06 6.19 -6.62
C ASN A 118 -4.79 6.60 -7.37
N ASN A 119 -3.91 7.39 -6.76
CA ASN A 119 -2.57 7.65 -7.31
C ASN A 119 -1.57 6.49 -7.03
N ALA A 120 -1.89 5.62 -6.05
CA ALA A 120 -1.17 4.38 -5.77
C ALA A 120 -1.75 3.14 -6.51
N ASN A 121 -2.86 3.29 -7.24
CA ASN A 121 -3.61 2.18 -7.86
C ASN A 121 -3.05 1.66 -9.20
N ASN A 122 -1.77 1.93 -9.50
CA ASN A 122 -1.02 1.07 -10.42
C ASN A 122 -0.15 0.04 -9.72
N ASN A 123 -0.02 0.03 -8.38
CA ASN A 123 0.62 -1.08 -7.68
C ASN A 123 0.38 -1.02 -6.16
N SER A 124 -0.70 -1.61 -5.65
CA SER A 124 -0.80 -2.03 -4.24
C SER A 124 -1.98 -2.98 -4.04
N ASN A 125 -1.66 -4.26 -3.81
CA ASN A 125 -2.58 -5.27 -3.33
C ASN A 125 -2.64 -5.12 -1.80
N GLU A 126 -3.75 -4.60 -1.27
CA GLU A 126 -3.91 -4.32 0.15
C GLU A 126 -3.90 -5.62 0.97
N LYS A 127 -2.98 -5.66 1.93
CA LYS A 127 -2.69 -6.79 2.80
C LYS A 127 -3.75 -6.84 3.90
N LEU A 128 -4.74 -7.71 3.75
CA LEU A 128 -5.57 -8.14 4.88
C LEU A 128 -4.67 -8.76 5.97
N PRO A 129 -4.96 -8.51 7.26
CA PRO A 129 -4.23 -9.14 8.35
C PRO A 129 -4.30 -10.67 8.19
N VAL A 130 -3.13 -11.30 8.18
CA VAL A 130 -3.01 -12.75 8.12
C VAL A 130 -3.64 -13.28 9.40
N PRO A 131 -4.69 -14.13 9.32
CA PRO A 131 -5.25 -14.78 10.49
C PRO A 131 -4.12 -15.49 11.22
N THR A 132 -3.99 -15.21 12.51
CA THR A 132 -3.02 -15.95 13.32
C THR A 132 -3.46 -17.42 13.38
N SER A 133 -2.57 -18.34 13.73
CA SER A 133 -2.94 -19.76 13.85
C SER A 133 -4.10 -19.99 14.84
N GLU A 134 -4.29 -19.06 15.78
CA GLU A 134 -5.40 -19.05 16.74
C GLU A 134 -6.73 -18.66 16.06
N ASP A 135 -6.70 -17.73 15.09
CA ASP A 135 -7.89 -17.31 14.34
C ASP A 135 -8.38 -18.40 13.37
N GLU A 136 -7.47 -19.19 12.79
CA GLU A 136 -7.84 -20.37 11.98
C GLU A 136 -8.42 -21.51 12.82
N GLU A 137 -7.95 -21.67 14.07
CA GLU A 137 -8.47 -22.69 14.99
C GLU A 137 -9.88 -22.31 15.48
N LEU A 138 -10.10 -21.03 15.82
CA LEU A 138 -11.42 -20.51 16.21
C LEU A 138 -12.44 -20.59 15.06
N ALA A 139 -12.01 -20.35 13.81
CA ALA A 139 -12.85 -20.47 12.63
C ALA A 139 -13.24 -21.93 12.34
N ARG A 140 -12.33 -22.89 12.57
CA ARG A 140 -12.67 -24.33 12.48
C ARG A 140 -13.61 -24.77 13.59
N GLU A 141 -13.41 -24.28 14.81
CA GLU A 141 -14.27 -24.61 15.95
C GLU A 141 -15.71 -24.08 15.76
N LEU A 142 -15.87 -22.86 15.22
CA LEU A 142 -17.18 -22.32 14.86
C LEU A 142 -17.86 -23.11 13.73
N GLN A 143 -17.09 -23.57 12.73
CA GLN A 143 -17.63 -24.38 11.62
C GLN A 143 -18.03 -25.79 12.07
N GLU A 144 -17.32 -26.39 13.02
CA GLU A 144 -17.72 -27.67 13.64
C GLU A 144 -18.97 -27.52 14.52
N GLN A 145 -19.14 -26.40 15.23
CA GLN A 145 -20.37 -26.13 15.98
C GLN A 145 -21.60 -25.95 15.07
N GLU A 146 -21.43 -25.35 13.88
CA GLU A 146 -22.52 -25.18 12.91
C GLU A 146 -22.96 -26.52 12.30
N TYR A 147 -22.02 -27.47 12.12
CA TYR A 147 -22.33 -28.83 11.64
C TYR A 147 -22.99 -29.74 12.68
N GLN A 148 -22.80 -29.49 13.98
CA GLN A 148 -23.46 -30.24 15.05
C GLN A 148 -24.83 -29.66 15.46
N GLY A 149 -25.23 -28.51 14.89
CA GLY A 149 -26.41 -27.74 15.32
C GLY A 149 -27.75 -28.04 14.63
N ILE A 150 -27.81 -28.88 13.59
CA ILE A 150 -29.08 -29.13 12.85
C ILE A 150 -29.43 -30.61 12.77
N SER A 151 -29.69 -31.21 13.91
CA SER A 151 -30.60 -32.35 14.00
C SER A 151 -31.48 -32.22 15.24
N ASN A 152 -32.28 -31.16 15.28
CA ASN A 152 -33.48 -31.19 16.11
C ASN A 152 -34.42 -32.22 15.49
N PRO A 153 -34.71 -33.35 16.16
CA PRO A 153 -35.77 -34.24 15.70
C PRO A 153 -37.07 -33.42 15.75
N ILE A 154 -37.67 -33.18 14.58
CA ILE A 154 -39.04 -32.71 14.48
C ILE A 154 -39.87 -33.80 15.16
N ASN A 155 -40.31 -33.54 16.40
CA ASN A 155 -41.32 -34.36 17.05
C ASN A 155 -42.55 -34.35 16.13
N PRO A 156 -43.04 -35.52 15.69
CA PRO A 156 -44.28 -35.58 14.96
C PRO A 156 -45.39 -34.99 15.84
N PRO A 157 -46.28 -34.14 15.29
CA PRO A 157 -47.36 -33.55 16.05
C PRO A 157 -48.23 -34.66 16.68
N GLU A 158 -48.53 -34.49 17.96
CA GLU A 158 -49.40 -35.37 18.74
C GLU A 158 -50.72 -35.66 17.99
N GLN A 159 -51.06 -36.94 17.99
CA GLN A 159 -52.29 -37.48 17.40
C GLN A 159 -53.50 -36.83 18.05
N ASN A 160 -54.18 -35.99 17.28
CA ASN A 160 -55.49 -35.48 17.62
C ASN A 160 -56.51 -36.58 17.32
N ASP A 161 -57.12 -37.14 18.37
CA ASP A 161 -58.16 -38.18 18.32
C ASP A 161 -59.44 -37.66 17.64
N ASN A 162 -59.42 -37.63 16.29
CA ASN A 162 -60.62 -37.46 15.49
C ASN A 162 -61.14 -38.85 15.07
N PRO A 163 -62.47 -39.10 15.20
CA PRO A 163 -63.05 -40.40 14.90
C PRO A 163 -62.76 -40.80 13.45
N ALA A 164 -62.29 -42.03 13.29
CA ALA A 164 -61.83 -42.62 12.05
C ALA A 164 -62.84 -42.39 10.90
N PRO A 165 -62.43 -41.74 9.78
CA PRO A 165 -63.22 -41.77 8.57
C PRO A 165 -63.34 -43.23 8.08
N PRO A 166 -64.48 -43.60 7.48
CA PRO A 166 -64.69 -44.95 6.97
C PRO A 166 -63.60 -45.31 5.96
N PRO A 167 -63.19 -46.60 5.91
CA PRO A 167 -62.12 -47.06 5.03
C PRO A 167 -62.49 -46.64 3.59
N PRO A 168 -61.59 -45.92 2.88
CA PRO A 168 -61.84 -45.62 1.48
C PRO A 168 -62.01 -46.96 0.74
N PRO A 169 -62.93 -47.02 -0.24
CA PRO A 169 -63.10 -48.23 -1.04
C PRO A 169 -61.76 -48.62 -1.62
N SER A 170 -61.43 -49.91 -1.53
CA SER A 170 -60.19 -50.50 -2.03
C SER A 170 -60.11 -50.28 -3.54
N TYR A 171 -59.56 -49.13 -3.93
CA TYR A 171 -59.16 -48.87 -5.30
C TYR A 171 -57.88 -49.68 -5.49
N ASN A 172 -58.02 -50.77 -6.24
CA ASN A 172 -56.90 -51.50 -6.81
C ASN A 172 -55.79 -50.52 -7.23
N ASN A 173 -54.60 -50.72 -6.67
CA ASN A 173 -53.35 -50.02 -6.97
C ASN A 173 -52.99 -50.16 -8.46
N TYR A 174 -53.75 -49.49 -9.34
CA TYR A 174 -53.31 -49.17 -10.68
C TYR A 174 -52.41 -47.95 -10.55
N MET A 175 -51.13 -48.20 -10.27
CA MET A 175 -50.05 -47.25 -10.60
C MET A 175 -50.28 -46.86 -12.07
N PRO A 176 -50.70 -45.62 -12.37
CA PRO A 176 -50.87 -45.21 -13.75
C PRO A 176 -49.53 -45.42 -14.44
N SER A 177 -49.54 -46.22 -15.51
CA SER A 177 -48.34 -46.47 -16.32
C SER A 177 -47.71 -45.12 -16.64
N ARG A 178 -46.42 -44.95 -16.32
CA ARG A 178 -45.66 -43.72 -16.58
C ARG A 178 -45.97 -43.27 -18.01
N THR A 179 -46.67 -42.16 -18.13
CA THR A 179 -46.88 -41.54 -19.43
C THR A 179 -45.50 -41.15 -19.98
N VAL A 180 -45.32 -41.19 -21.30
CA VAL A 180 -44.06 -40.78 -21.95
C VAL A 180 -43.59 -39.40 -21.46
N SER A 181 -44.53 -38.49 -21.18
CA SER A 181 -44.24 -37.17 -20.60
C SER A 181 -43.64 -37.22 -19.18
N GLY A 182 -43.97 -38.23 -18.37
CA GLY A 182 -43.38 -38.43 -17.04
C GLY A 182 -41.93 -38.95 -17.12
N GLN A 183 -41.60 -39.77 -18.12
CA GLN A 183 -40.23 -40.22 -18.36
C GLN A 183 -39.32 -39.05 -18.76
N ILE A 184 -39.77 -38.22 -19.70
CA ILE A 184 -39.02 -37.03 -20.15
C ILE A 184 -38.73 -36.06 -19.00
N ARG A 185 -39.70 -35.80 -18.11
CA ARG A 185 -39.47 -34.93 -16.94
C ARG A 185 -38.46 -35.50 -15.96
N ASN A 186 -38.46 -36.82 -15.76
CA ASN A 186 -37.48 -37.46 -14.89
C ASN A 186 -36.07 -37.37 -15.48
N GLU A 187 -35.91 -37.63 -16.79
CA GLU A 187 -34.63 -37.48 -17.48
C GLU A 187 -34.10 -36.04 -17.39
N GLN A 188 -34.96 -35.04 -17.65
CA GLN A 188 -34.60 -33.62 -17.52
C GLN A 188 -34.21 -33.26 -16.08
N ASN A 189 -34.91 -33.80 -15.08
CA ASN A 189 -34.60 -33.54 -13.68
C ASN A 189 -33.28 -34.21 -13.25
N GLU A 190 -33.02 -35.43 -13.73
CA GLU A 190 -31.75 -36.14 -13.50
C GLU A 190 -30.57 -35.41 -14.16
N GLU A 191 -30.75 -34.92 -15.39
CA GLU A 191 -29.74 -34.10 -16.08
C GLU A 191 -29.48 -32.78 -15.36
N PHE A 192 -30.53 -32.11 -14.89
CA PHE A 192 -30.41 -30.87 -14.12
C PHE A 192 -29.58 -31.08 -12.84
N ILE A 193 -29.90 -32.12 -12.06
CA ILE A 193 -29.16 -32.46 -10.84
C ILE A 193 -27.68 -32.77 -11.16
N ARG A 194 -27.42 -33.50 -12.25
CA ARG A 194 -26.05 -33.82 -12.66
C ARG A 194 -25.27 -32.57 -13.06
N ALA A 195 -25.87 -31.67 -13.84
CA ALA A 195 -25.26 -30.42 -14.26
C ALA A 195 -25.00 -29.48 -13.07
N GLU A 196 -25.93 -29.40 -12.12
CA GLU A 196 -25.76 -28.60 -10.89
C GLU A 196 -24.58 -29.13 -10.05
N PHE A 197 -24.49 -30.46 -9.91
CA PHE A 197 -23.39 -31.10 -9.18
C PHE A 197 -22.02 -30.90 -9.86
N GLU A 198 -21.95 -31.03 -11.19
CA GLU A 198 -20.72 -30.75 -11.95
C GLU A 198 -20.32 -29.28 -11.85
N MET A 199 -21.28 -28.36 -11.93
CA MET A 199 -21.05 -26.93 -11.78
C MET A 199 -20.44 -26.62 -10.41
N ARG A 200 -21.03 -27.16 -9.34
CA ARG A 200 -20.52 -26.99 -7.97
C ARG A 200 -19.11 -27.54 -7.79
N GLN A 201 -18.82 -28.72 -8.35
CA GLN A 201 -17.47 -29.30 -8.32
C GLN A 201 -16.46 -28.44 -9.10
N ARG A 202 -16.84 -27.91 -10.26
CA ARG A 202 -15.97 -27.04 -11.05
C ARG A 202 -15.71 -25.72 -10.33
N GLU A 203 -16.73 -25.14 -9.70
CA GLU A 203 -16.59 -23.92 -8.90
C GLU A 203 -15.66 -24.15 -7.71
N GLU A 204 -15.84 -25.24 -6.95
CA GLU A 204 -14.97 -25.57 -5.83
C GLU A 204 -13.52 -25.84 -6.27
N ALA A 205 -13.32 -26.55 -7.38
CA ALA A 205 -11.99 -26.78 -7.93
C ALA A 205 -11.32 -25.48 -8.39
N ASN A 206 -12.08 -24.57 -9.01
CA ASN A 206 -11.57 -23.26 -9.40
C ASN A 206 -11.23 -22.40 -8.19
N ARG A 207 -12.07 -22.40 -7.16
CA ARG A 207 -11.83 -21.69 -5.90
C ARG A 207 -10.56 -22.17 -5.22
N ARG A 208 -10.38 -23.49 -5.07
CA ARG A 208 -9.16 -24.09 -4.50
C ARG A 208 -7.91 -23.72 -5.32
N LYS A 209 -8.00 -23.71 -6.64
CA LYS A 209 -6.90 -23.32 -7.53
C LYS A 209 -6.55 -21.83 -7.40
N GLN A 210 -7.55 -20.98 -7.23
CA GLN A 210 -7.35 -19.55 -7.01
C GLN A 210 -6.68 -19.29 -5.66
N GLU A 211 -7.19 -19.91 -4.59
CA GLU A 211 -6.60 -19.83 -3.24
C GLU A 211 -5.15 -20.31 -3.22
N GLU A 212 -4.82 -21.42 -3.90
CA GLU A 212 -3.44 -21.92 -3.99
C GLU A 212 -2.52 -20.95 -4.75
N ASN A 213 -2.99 -20.38 -5.86
CA ASN A 213 -2.23 -19.40 -6.64
C ASN A 213 -1.97 -18.12 -5.84
N GLU A 214 -2.99 -17.60 -5.13
CA GLU A 214 -2.85 -16.43 -4.27
C GLU A 214 -1.88 -16.70 -3.12
N ARG A 215 -1.96 -17.88 -2.49
CA ARG A 215 -1.02 -18.29 -1.45
C ARG A 215 0.42 -18.34 -1.98
N ARG A 216 0.63 -18.97 -3.14
CA ARG A 216 1.98 -19.06 -3.75
C ARG A 216 2.53 -17.68 -4.12
N ALA A 217 1.71 -16.79 -4.68
CA ALA A 217 2.12 -15.43 -5.01
C ALA A 217 2.52 -14.63 -3.75
N ARG A 218 1.78 -14.79 -2.64
CA ARG A 218 2.13 -14.16 -1.35
C ARG A 218 3.44 -14.72 -0.80
N GLU A 219 3.63 -16.03 -0.82
CA GLU A 219 4.88 -16.67 -0.36
C GLU A 219 6.09 -16.22 -1.19
N GLU A 220 5.95 -16.14 -2.52
CA GLU A 220 7.00 -15.65 -3.42
C GLU A 220 7.32 -14.17 -3.17
N ALA A 221 6.32 -13.32 -2.94
CA ALA A 221 6.52 -11.91 -2.62
C ALA A 221 7.26 -11.72 -1.28
N VAL A 222 6.91 -12.50 -0.25
CA VAL A 222 7.62 -12.47 1.05
C VAL A 222 9.06 -12.99 0.91
N ALA A 223 9.25 -14.06 0.14
CA ALA A 223 10.59 -14.58 -0.13
C ALA A 223 11.46 -13.59 -0.93
N GLN A 224 10.86 -12.84 -1.85
CA GLN A 224 11.56 -11.79 -2.60
C GLN A 224 11.94 -10.61 -1.69
N LYS A 225 11.01 -10.09 -0.88
CA LYS A 225 11.29 -8.99 0.06
C LYS A 225 12.40 -9.35 1.05
N SER A 226 12.35 -10.54 1.64
CA SER A 226 13.41 -10.99 2.56
C SER A 226 14.77 -11.14 1.90
N ARG A 227 14.84 -11.52 0.61
CA ARG A 227 16.11 -11.55 -0.15
C ARG A 227 16.66 -10.15 -0.38
N ILE A 228 15.79 -9.20 -0.74
CA ILE A 228 16.16 -7.81 -0.98
C ILE A 228 16.69 -7.17 0.31
N GLU A 229 15.94 -7.31 1.42
CA GLU A 229 16.35 -6.79 2.73
C GLU A 229 17.67 -7.38 3.19
N LYS A 230 17.87 -8.69 3.00
CA LYS A 230 19.14 -9.35 3.30
C LYS A 230 20.29 -8.76 2.47
N ASN A 231 20.12 -8.60 1.17
CA ASN A 231 21.14 -8.01 0.30
C ASN A 231 21.46 -6.56 0.71
N LYS A 232 20.45 -5.75 1.02
CA LYS A 232 20.61 -4.37 1.51
C LYS A 232 21.39 -4.35 2.83
N SER A 233 21.09 -5.25 3.76
CA SER A 233 21.81 -5.37 5.02
C SER A 233 23.27 -5.76 4.82
N GLU A 234 23.56 -6.70 3.91
CA GLU A 234 24.92 -7.12 3.56
C GLU A 234 25.73 -5.97 2.95
N LEU A 235 25.13 -5.17 2.07
CA LEU A 235 25.76 -3.98 1.50
C LEU A 235 26.04 -2.91 2.57
N LYS A 236 25.12 -2.69 3.51
CA LYS A 236 25.33 -1.76 4.64
C LYS A 236 26.45 -2.24 5.55
N THR A 237 26.53 -3.54 5.85
CA THR A 237 27.64 -4.12 6.61
C THR A 237 28.96 -3.98 5.85
N ALA A 238 28.99 -4.24 4.54
CA ALA A 238 30.18 -4.05 3.72
C ALA A 238 30.66 -2.59 3.70
N LEU A 239 29.74 -1.63 3.62
CA LEU A 239 30.03 -0.20 3.72
C LEU A 239 30.67 0.17 5.07
N GLN A 240 30.16 -0.37 6.18
CA GLN A 240 30.74 -0.16 7.52
C GLN A 240 32.14 -0.76 7.64
N ASN A 241 32.42 -1.84 6.92
CA ASN A 241 33.71 -2.52 6.93
C ASN A 241 34.80 -1.82 6.10
N LEU A 242 34.49 -0.79 5.31
CA LEU A 242 35.48 0.00 4.54
C LEU A 242 36.45 0.81 5.42
N GLY A 243 36.26 0.80 6.74
CA GLY A 243 37.13 1.47 7.68
C GLY A 243 37.05 3.01 7.61
N PRO A 244 37.88 3.71 8.41
CA PRO A 244 37.96 5.16 8.40
C PRO A 244 38.69 5.69 7.16
N GLU A 245 38.42 6.93 6.79
CA GLU A 245 39.07 7.57 5.65
C GLU A 245 40.60 7.73 5.86
N PRO A 246 41.43 7.34 4.88
CA PRO A 246 42.88 7.47 4.98
C PRO A 246 43.31 8.95 4.94
N ALA A 247 44.25 9.32 5.80
CA ALA A 247 44.78 10.70 5.88
C ALA A 247 45.39 11.16 4.54
N ASN A 248 46.16 10.27 3.90
CA ASN A 248 46.91 10.49 2.66
C ASN A 248 46.21 9.91 1.40
N GLY A 249 44.90 9.73 1.46
CA GLY A 249 44.12 9.19 0.34
C GLY A 249 43.85 10.18 -0.81
N VAL A 250 43.36 9.64 -1.92
CA VAL A 250 42.76 10.41 -3.03
C VAL A 250 41.32 10.75 -2.70
N THR A 251 40.95 12.03 -2.84
CA THR A 251 39.57 12.47 -2.64
C THR A 251 38.74 12.23 -3.90
N ILE A 252 37.71 11.41 -3.80
CA ILE A 252 36.79 11.14 -4.90
C ILE A 252 35.46 11.84 -4.60
N CYS A 253 34.99 12.64 -5.54
CA CYS A 253 33.66 13.27 -5.50
C CYS A 253 32.71 12.45 -6.37
N ILE A 254 31.81 11.72 -5.72
CA ILE A 254 30.79 10.91 -6.36
C ILE A 254 29.56 11.81 -6.57
N VAL A 255 29.05 11.84 -7.79
CA VAL A 255 27.87 12.62 -8.18
C VAL A 255 26.77 11.66 -8.60
N PHE A 256 25.63 11.71 -7.91
CA PHE A 256 24.46 10.90 -8.20
C PHE A 256 23.54 11.60 -9.21
N PRO A 257 22.66 10.87 -9.92
CA PRO A 257 21.68 11.46 -10.84
C PRO A 257 20.72 12.45 -10.19
N SER A 258 20.46 12.32 -8.88
CA SER A 258 19.70 13.28 -8.08
C SER A 258 20.37 14.67 -7.98
N GLY A 259 21.64 14.78 -8.38
CA GLY A 259 22.48 15.96 -8.20
C GLY A 259 23.21 15.96 -6.86
N ASN A 260 22.90 15.01 -5.96
CA ASN A 260 23.59 14.86 -4.69
C ASN A 260 25.05 14.46 -4.90
N ARG A 261 25.91 14.92 -3.99
CA ARG A 261 27.36 14.71 -4.09
C ARG A 261 27.91 14.23 -2.77
N ILE A 262 28.69 13.16 -2.83
CA ILE A 262 29.37 12.59 -1.66
C ILE A 262 30.87 12.61 -1.94
N MET A 263 31.65 13.11 -0.98
CA MET A 263 33.10 13.11 -1.07
C MET A 263 33.67 12.15 -0.03
N ARG A 264 34.57 11.26 -0.47
CA ARG A 264 35.29 10.33 0.40
C ARG A 264 36.73 10.17 -0.06
N LYS A 265 37.66 9.97 0.88
CA LYS A 265 39.05 9.59 0.57
C LYS A 265 39.21 8.08 0.49
N PHE A 266 40.02 7.63 -0.47
CA PHE A 266 40.41 6.23 -0.64
C PHE A 266 41.93 6.12 -0.74
N ASP A 267 42.52 4.99 -0.35
CA ASP A 267 43.94 4.75 -0.59
C ASP A 267 44.16 4.52 -2.10
N LYS A 268 45.25 5.04 -2.66
CA LYS A 268 45.55 4.90 -4.10
C LYS A 268 45.77 3.45 -4.52
N THR A 269 46.25 2.63 -3.58
CA THR A 269 46.60 1.23 -3.79
C THR A 269 45.40 0.29 -3.63
N HIS A 270 44.29 0.78 -3.08
CA HIS A 270 43.07 0.00 -2.94
C HIS A 270 42.41 -0.24 -4.30
N LEU A 271 41.65 -1.33 -4.37
CA LEU A 271 40.88 -1.70 -5.56
C LEU A 271 39.64 -0.80 -5.70
N CYS A 272 39.24 -0.52 -6.94
CA CYS A 272 38.01 0.21 -7.25
C CYS A 272 36.75 -0.49 -6.73
N ASP A 273 36.81 -1.78 -6.40
CA ASP A 273 35.75 -2.52 -5.72
C ASP A 273 35.29 -1.87 -4.41
N GLU A 274 36.18 -1.18 -3.69
CA GLU A 274 35.81 -0.44 -2.49
C GLU A 274 34.95 0.79 -2.82
N LEU A 275 35.23 1.47 -3.94
CA LEU A 275 34.39 2.56 -4.42
C LEU A 275 33.00 2.04 -4.81
N PHE A 276 32.93 0.92 -5.53
CA PHE A 276 31.65 0.27 -5.83
C PHE A 276 30.90 -0.17 -4.57
N THR A 277 31.60 -0.73 -3.58
CA THR A 277 31.00 -1.10 -2.29
C THR A 277 30.44 0.13 -1.59
N PHE A 278 31.20 1.24 -1.61
CA PHE A 278 30.77 2.50 -1.00
C PHE A 278 29.52 3.06 -1.68
N VAL A 279 29.47 3.07 -3.01
CA VAL A 279 28.33 3.59 -3.79
C VAL A 279 27.10 2.70 -3.66
N SER A 280 27.27 1.37 -3.72
CA SER A 280 26.16 0.41 -3.57
C SER A 280 25.50 0.45 -2.19
N GLY A 281 26.20 0.96 -1.17
CA GLY A 281 25.67 1.11 0.18
C GLY A 281 24.86 2.38 0.41
N GLN A 282 24.76 3.28 -0.58
CA GLN A 282 23.99 4.52 -0.46
C GLN A 282 22.50 4.25 -0.68
N ASP A 283 21.64 4.90 0.10
CA ASP A 283 20.18 4.67 0.00
C ASP A 283 19.60 5.09 -1.36
N GLU A 284 20.25 6.00 -2.10
CA GLU A 284 19.85 6.40 -3.47
C GLU A 284 20.04 5.32 -4.54
N LEU A 285 20.74 4.22 -4.22
CA LEU A 285 20.97 3.10 -5.12
C LEU A 285 19.93 1.98 -4.94
N PHE A 286 18.85 2.27 -4.22
CA PHE A 286 17.72 1.39 -4.04
C PHE A 286 16.47 2.07 -4.60
N ASP A 287 15.63 1.30 -5.30
CA ASP A 287 14.33 1.77 -5.79
C ASP A 287 13.28 1.77 -4.65
N ASP A 288 12.05 2.17 -4.97
CA ASP A 288 10.94 2.21 -4.01
C ASP A 288 10.55 0.83 -3.47
N ASP A 289 10.95 -0.25 -4.16
CA ASP A 289 10.77 -1.65 -3.74
C ASP A 289 12.01 -2.19 -2.98
N ASP A 290 12.91 -1.30 -2.55
CA ASP A 290 14.20 -1.59 -1.92
C ASP A 290 15.18 -2.41 -2.79
N GLY A 291 14.88 -2.60 -4.08
CA GLY A 291 15.70 -3.31 -5.04
C GLY A 291 16.95 -2.52 -5.43
N PRO A 292 18.13 -3.16 -5.57
CA PRO A 292 19.34 -2.46 -6.00
C PRO A 292 19.23 -2.03 -7.47
N ILE A 293 19.44 -0.75 -7.73
CA ILE A 293 19.42 -0.17 -9.07
C ILE A 293 20.76 -0.50 -9.78
N PRO A 294 20.75 -1.12 -10.97
CA PRO A 294 21.96 -1.31 -11.77
C PRO A 294 22.61 0.03 -12.12
N TYR A 295 23.92 0.12 -11.98
CA TYR A 295 24.65 1.36 -12.27
C TYR A 295 26.08 1.11 -12.75
N THR A 296 26.61 2.11 -13.45
CA THR A 296 27.98 2.19 -13.89
C THR A 296 28.65 3.42 -13.28
N LEU A 297 29.92 3.30 -12.88
CA LEU A 297 30.73 4.43 -12.40
C LEU A 297 31.54 5.00 -13.55
N MET A 298 31.39 6.30 -13.80
CA MET A 298 31.98 6.99 -14.95
C MET A 298 32.91 8.11 -14.49
N GLN A 299 34.17 8.09 -14.92
CA GLN A 299 34.96 9.31 -15.05
C GLN A 299 34.54 10.04 -16.33
N PRO A 300 34.93 11.32 -16.53
CA PRO A 300 34.63 12.05 -17.76
C PRO A 300 35.06 11.28 -19.02
N GLY A 301 34.11 10.60 -19.65
CA GLY A 301 34.29 9.79 -20.85
C GLY A 301 34.90 8.39 -20.67
N VAL A 302 35.10 7.90 -19.43
CA VAL A 302 35.75 6.59 -19.19
C VAL A 302 35.03 5.82 -18.06
N PRO A 303 34.50 4.61 -18.32
CA PRO A 303 33.93 3.77 -17.26
C PRO A 303 35.04 3.24 -16.33
N ILE A 304 34.74 3.18 -15.03
CA ILE A 304 35.62 2.60 -14.02
C ILE A 304 35.34 1.11 -13.94
N GLU A 305 36.36 0.29 -14.13
CA GLU A 305 36.27 -1.16 -14.04
C GLU A 305 36.60 -1.66 -12.63
N ARG A 306 35.92 -2.72 -12.19
CA ARG A 306 36.24 -3.46 -10.96
C ARG A 306 37.56 -4.22 -11.11
N GLY A 307 38.21 -4.53 -9.99
CA GLY A 307 39.45 -5.31 -9.93
C GLY A 307 40.74 -4.55 -10.26
N LYS A 308 40.65 -3.28 -10.64
CA LYS A 308 41.81 -2.39 -10.83
C LYS A 308 42.02 -1.49 -9.63
N THR A 309 43.25 -1.05 -9.38
CA THR A 309 43.53 -0.04 -8.36
C THR A 309 43.15 1.36 -8.83
N PHE A 310 42.94 2.29 -7.90
CA PHE A 310 42.69 3.70 -8.25
C PHE A 310 43.82 4.31 -9.09
N GLU A 311 45.07 3.93 -8.83
CA GLU A 311 46.22 4.38 -9.62
C GLU A 311 46.19 3.88 -11.07
N GLU A 312 45.83 2.61 -11.29
CA GLU A 312 45.75 2.00 -12.64
C GLU A 312 44.65 2.62 -13.50
N VAL A 313 43.52 3.03 -12.90
CA VAL A 313 42.46 3.76 -13.61
C VAL A 313 42.75 5.27 -13.73
N GLY A 314 43.90 5.74 -13.26
CA GLY A 314 44.33 7.14 -13.37
C GLY A 314 43.80 8.08 -12.29
N ILE A 315 43.15 7.56 -11.24
CA ILE A 315 42.69 8.33 -10.06
C ILE A 315 43.88 8.53 -9.11
N THR A 316 44.77 9.46 -9.47
CA THR A 316 45.98 9.77 -8.68
C THR A 316 45.82 11.01 -7.79
N ARG A 317 44.77 11.81 -8.05
CA ARG A 317 44.46 13.09 -7.42
C ARG A 317 42.95 13.20 -7.17
N ARG A 318 42.50 14.38 -6.72
CA ARG A 318 41.08 14.68 -6.60
C ARG A 318 40.37 14.45 -7.93
N SER A 319 39.38 13.56 -7.94
CA SER A 319 38.67 13.13 -9.14
C SER A 319 37.16 13.20 -8.93
N MET A 320 36.43 13.42 -10.01
CA MET A 320 34.96 13.37 -10.03
C MET A 320 34.54 12.08 -10.72
N VAL A 321 33.57 11.40 -10.12
CA VAL A 321 32.98 10.17 -10.64
C VAL A 321 31.48 10.36 -10.65
N ASN A 322 30.85 10.11 -11.80
CA ASN A 322 29.41 10.14 -11.94
C ASN A 322 28.87 8.72 -11.78
N VAL A 323 27.76 8.58 -11.07
CA VAL A 323 26.95 7.37 -11.07
C VAL A 323 25.97 7.50 -12.22
N ASP A 324 26.01 6.56 -13.16
CA ASP A 324 25.10 6.49 -14.30
C ASP A 324 24.22 5.25 -14.13
N PHE A 325 22.90 5.42 -14.24
CA PHE A 325 21.95 4.30 -14.18
C PHE A 325 21.78 3.74 -15.59
N ASP A 326 21.86 2.41 -15.71
CA ASP A 326 21.78 1.71 -17.01
C ASP A 326 20.39 1.75 -17.65
#